data_AF-A0A2V8HUL9-F1
#
_entry.id   AF-A0A2V8HUL9-F1
#
_cell.length_a   1.000
_cell.length_b   1.000
_cell.length_c   1.000
_cell.angle_alpha   90.00
_cell.angle_beta   90.00
_cell.angle_gamma   90.00
#
_symmetry.space_group_name_H-M   'P 1'
#
loop_
_entity.id
_entity.type
_entity.pdbx_description
1 polymer ?
#
loop_
_entity_poly.entity_id
_entity_poly.type
_entity_poly.pdbx_seq_one_letter_code
_entity_poly.pdbx_strand_id
1 'polypeptide(L)'
;MKMTATEQVMSEIQGRVRERVRAELVRHGASGALEDPALFAEIDALLRTAIERSQPSALLLPELLGDPSTWRLETSIKYQTHRGAAGAPIIFVKQRILMPLLRWFYEFNRDNFERQRRINQVLFACVQELAIETTRLRRELRELSGRQ
;
A
#
# COMPACT_ATOMS: atom_id res chain seq x y z
N MET A 1 37.00 -5.31 -4.39
CA MET A 1 36.39 -3.97 -4.62
C MET A 1 36.29 -3.29 -3.26
N LYS A 2 36.97 -2.17 -3.00
CA LYS A 2 36.92 -1.48 -1.70
C LYS A 2 35.65 -0.62 -1.66
N MET A 3 34.77 -0.85 -0.68
CA MET A 3 33.63 0.06 -0.43
C MET A 3 34.14 1.46 -0.11
N THR A 4 33.46 2.48 -0.62
CA THR A 4 33.77 3.88 -0.31
C THR A 4 33.34 4.21 1.13
N ALA A 5 33.99 5.21 1.76
CA ALA A 5 33.65 5.62 3.13
C ALA A 5 32.17 6.02 3.29
N THR A 6 31.58 6.57 2.22
CA THR A 6 30.15 6.88 2.14
C THR A 6 29.28 5.63 2.12
N GLU A 7 29.66 4.58 1.41
CA GLU A 7 28.93 3.30 1.39
C GLU A 7 28.93 2.63 2.77
N GLN A 8 30.05 2.72 3.50
CA GLN A 8 30.15 2.19 4.86
C GLN A 8 29.20 2.93 5.81
N VAL A 9 29.21 4.26 5.78
CA VAL A 9 28.31 5.09 6.62
C VAL A 9 26.85 4.83 6.28
N MET A 10 26.50 4.74 4.99
CA MET A 10 25.13 4.46 4.57
C MET A 10 24.66 3.06 4.99
N SER A 11 25.53 2.06 4.89
CA SER A 11 25.24 0.69 5.37
C SER A 11 25.00 0.67 6.88
N GLU A 12 25.82 1.38 7.65
CA GLU A 12 25.68 1.45 9.10
C GLU A 12 24.39 2.16 9.53
N ILE A 13 24.04 3.28 8.87
CA ILE A 13 22.78 3.99 9.11
C ILE A 13 21.58 3.10 8.79
N GLN A 14 21.61 2.42 7.64
CA GLN A 14 20.53 1.50 7.25
C GLN A 14 20.37 0.35 8.26
N GLY A 15 21.48 -0.17 8.80
CA GLY A 15 21.47 -1.16 9.86
C GLY A 15 20.78 -0.64 11.13
N ARG A 16 21.17 0.55 11.60
CA ARG A 16 20.57 1.17 12.78
C ARG A 16 19.08 1.47 12.61
N VAL A 17 18.66 1.92 11.43
CA VAL A 17 17.24 2.18 11.14
C VAL A 17 16.44 0.89 11.15
N ARG A 18 16.92 -0.18 10.51
CA ARG A 18 16.25 -1.48 10.52
C ARG A 18 16.08 -2.02 11.93
N GLU A 19 17.13 -1.93 12.73
CA GLU A 19 17.11 -2.41 14.11
C GLU A 19 16.09 -1.64 14.97
N ARG A 20 16.02 -0.33 14.80
CA ARG A 20 15.02 0.51 15.48
C ARG A 20 13.60 0.14 15.06
N VAL A 21 13.35 -0.03 13.76
CA VAL A 21 12.02 -0.41 13.24
C VAL A 21 11.61 -1.78 13.78
N ARG A 22 12.52 -2.76 13.77
CA ARG A 22 12.29 -4.10 14.30
C ARG A 22 11.94 -4.08 15.79
N ALA A 23 12.72 -3.37 16.60
CA ALA A 23 12.45 -3.21 18.02
C ALA A 23 11.10 -2.54 18.29
N GLU A 24 10.73 -1.54 17.47
CA GLU A 24 9.45 -0.84 17.59
C GLU A 24 8.27 -1.74 17.21
N LEU A 25 8.39 -2.55 16.14
CA LEU A 25 7.38 -3.52 15.74
C LEU A 25 7.13 -4.57 16.83
N VAL A 26 8.19 -5.16 17.38
CA VAL A 26 8.08 -6.14 18.48
C VAL A 26 7.44 -5.49 19.71
N ARG A 27 7.86 -4.27 20.07
CA ARG A 27 7.26 -3.50 21.18
C ARG A 27 5.76 -3.26 20.98
N HIS A 28 5.30 -3.10 19.74
CA HIS A 28 3.88 -2.93 19.40
C HIS A 28 3.11 -4.25 19.23
N GLY A 29 3.70 -5.39 19.60
CA GLY A 29 3.03 -6.69 19.62
C GLY A 29 3.09 -7.44 18.30
N ALA A 30 4.04 -7.12 17.41
CA ALA A 30 4.31 -7.96 16.25
C ALA A 30 4.83 -9.34 16.69
N SER A 31 4.74 -10.32 15.78
CA SER A 31 5.15 -11.70 16.07
C SER A 31 6.58 -11.77 16.62
N GLY A 32 6.79 -12.56 17.68
CA GLY A 32 8.11 -12.80 18.26
C GLY A 32 9.11 -13.42 17.27
N ALA A 33 8.64 -13.99 16.16
CA ALA A 33 9.51 -14.41 15.06
C ALA A 33 10.35 -13.25 14.49
N LEU A 34 9.87 -12.00 14.57
CA LEU A 34 10.60 -10.81 14.13
C LEU A 34 11.74 -10.41 15.08
N GLU A 35 11.92 -11.11 16.20
CA GLU A 35 13.09 -10.95 17.06
C GLU A 35 14.38 -11.45 16.39
N ASP A 36 14.28 -12.38 15.43
CA ASP A 36 15.40 -12.83 14.62
C ASP A 36 15.77 -11.77 13.55
N PRO A 37 16.98 -11.16 13.62
CA PRO A 37 17.41 -10.16 12.65
C PRO A 37 17.55 -10.71 11.23
N ALA A 38 17.90 -11.99 11.06
CA ALA A 38 18.04 -12.61 9.75
C ALA A 38 16.67 -12.78 9.09
N LEU A 39 15.72 -13.35 9.83
CA LEU A 39 14.34 -13.49 9.37
C LEU A 39 13.69 -12.14 9.05
N PHE A 40 13.92 -11.12 9.89
CA PHE A 40 13.43 -9.77 9.61
C PHE A 40 14.00 -9.20 8.30
N ALA A 41 15.30 -9.40 8.03
CA ALA A 41 15.93 -8.93 6.82
C ALA A 41 15.41 -9.65 5.57
N GLU A 42 15.15 -10.96 5.66
CA GLU A 42 14.54 -11.75 4.59
C GLU A 42 13.10 -11.28 4.29
N ILE A 43 12.30 -11.03 5.33
CA ILE A 43 10.94 -10.49 5.20
C ILE A 43 10.96 -9.09 4.57
N ASP A 44 11.83 -8.18 5.05
CA ASP A 44 11.96 -6.83 4.49
C ASP A 44 12.35 -6.88 3.00
N ALA A 45 13.30 -7.74 2.63
CA ALA A 45 13.70 -7.93 1.24
C ALA A 45 12.56 -8.48 0.36
N LEU A 46 11.81 -9.47 0.87
CA LEU A 46 10.66 -10.03 0.17
C LEU A 46 9.56 -8.98 -0.06
N LEU A 47 9.18 -8.24 0.99
CA LEU A 47 8.16 -7.20 0.90
C LEU A 47 8.57 -6.06 -0.03
N ARG A 48 9.84 -5.63 0.03
CA ARG A 48 10.38 -4.62 -0.91
C ARG A 48 10.31 -5.11 -2.36
N THR A 49 10.69 -6.36 -2.61
CA THR A 49 10.62 -6.96 -3.96
C THR A 49 9.17 -6.99 -4.45
N ALA A 50 8.21 -7.36 -3.60
CA ALA A 50 6.79 -7.36 -3.93
C ALA A 50 6.27 -5.95 -4.24
N ILE A 51 6.70 -4.93 -3.48
CA ILE A 51 6.37 -3.52 -3.71
C ILE A 51 6.92 -3.04 -5.06
N GLU A 52 8.21 -3.28 -5.31
CA GLU A 52 8.91 -2.87 -6.53
C GLU A 52 8.34 -3.52 -7.79
N ARG A 53 7.93 -4.78 -7.68
CA ARG A 53 7.28 -5.53 -8.78
C ARG A 53 5.79 -5.27 -8.90
N SER A 54 5.17 -4.52 -7.98
CA SER A 54 3.73 -4.27 -7.99
C SER A 54 3.32 -3.47 -9.24
N GLN A 55 2.86 -4.18 -10.26
CA GLN A 55 2.22 -3.60 -11.43
C GLN A 55 0.72 -3.85 -11.31
N PRO A 56 -0.14 -2.81 -11.32
CA PRO A 56 -1.57 -2.97 -11.11
C PRO A 56 -2.27 -3.93 -12.09
N SER A 57 -1.70 -4.11 -13.28
CA SER A 57 -2.20 -5.00 -14.34
C SER A 57 -1.74 -6.46 -14.21
N ALA A 58 -0.81 -6.76 -13.30
CA ALA A 58 -0.25 -8.10 -13.10
C ALA A 58 -0.74 -8.76 -11.79
N LEU A 59 -1.78 -8.20 -11.16
CA LEU A 59 -2.34 -8.68 -9.91
C LEU A 59 -3.60 -9.53 -10.17
N LEU A 60 -3.61 -10.74 -9.63
CA LEU A 60 -4.71 -11.71 -9.68
C LEU A 60 -5.82 -11.37 -8.68
N LEU A 61 -5.48 -10.84 -7.50
CA LEU A 61 -6.47 -10.50 -6.46
C LEU A 61 -7.56 -9.52 -6.95
N PRO A 62 -7.23 -8.43 -7.65
CA PRO A 62 -8.23 -7.54 -8.25
C PRO A 62 -9.25 -8.25 -9.15
N GLU A 63 -8.83 -9.24 -9.93
CA GLU A 63 -9.72 -10.02 -10.81
C GLU A 63 -10.63 -10.96 -10.01
N LEU A 64 -10.13 -11.52 -8.91
CA LEU A 64 -10.91 -12.38 -8.00
C LEU A 64 -11.92 -11.60 -7.16
N LEU A 65 -11.60 -10.35 -6.81
CA LEU A 65 -12.48 -9.47 -6.03
C LEU A 65 -13.61 -8.86 -6.88
N GLY A 66 -13.59 -9.04 -8.20
CA GLY A 66 -14.67 -8.62 -9.08
C GLY A 66 -14.70 -7.11 -9.31
N ASP A 67 -15.85 -6.48 -9.07
CA ASP A 67 -16.10 -5.09 -9.45
C ASP A 67 -15.06 -4.14 -8.83
N PRO A 68 -14.31 -3.37 -9.66
CA PRO A 68 -13.40 -2.33 -9.20
C PRO A 68 -14.01 -1.38 -8.16
N SER A 69 -15.33 -1.16 -8.16
CA SER A 69 -16.00 -0.29 -7.18
C SER A 69 -15.94 -0.79 -5.73
N THR A 70 -15.73 -2.10 -5.52
CA THR A 70 -15.65 -2.71 -4.17
C THR A 70 -14.31 -2.47 -3.48
N TRP A 71 -13.24 -2.26 -4.25
CA TRP A 71 -11.87 -2.07 -3.73
C TRP A 71 -11.19 -0.78 -4.22
N ARG A 72 -11.76 -0.10 -5.23
CA ARG A 72 -11.48 1.30 -5.62
C ARG A 72 -12.70 2.13 -5.25
N LEU A 73 -12.53 3.06 -4.30
CA LEU A 73 -13.57 4.08 -4.08
C LEU A 73 -13.60 5.04 -5.27
N GLU A 74 -14.55 4.85 -6.18
CA GLU A 74 -14.85 5.80 -7.25
C GLU A 74 -15.84 6.86 -6.75
N THR A 75 -15.36 8.06 -6.43
CA THR A 75 -16.23 9.20 -6.14
C THR A 75 -16.53 10.00 -7.41
N SER A 76 -17.17 9.37 -8.40
CA SER A 76 -17.73 10.12 -9.53
C SER A 76 -19.02 10.83 -9.10
N ILE A 77 -18.88 11.99 -8.45
CA ILE A 77 -20.04 12.85 -8.16
C ILE A 77 -20.51 13.45 -9.50
N LYS A 78 -21.53 12.85 -10.10
CA LYS A 78 -22.23 13.39 -11.27
C LYS A 78 -23.10 14.57 -10.84
N TYR A 79 -22.60 15.80 -11.02
CA TYR A 79 -23.36 17.01 -10.74
C TYR A 79 -24.44 17.26 -11.81
N GLN A 80 -25.68 16.86 -11.55
CA GLN A 80 -26.85 17.39 -12.26
C GLN A 80 -27.28 18.70 -11.59
N THR A 81 -26.99 19.83 -12.23
CA THR A 81 -27.42 21.15 -11.76
C THR A 81 -28.80 21.49 -12.35
N HIS A 82 -29.86 21.35 -11.55
CA HIS A 82 -31.18 21.88 -11.88
C HIS A 82 -31.19 23.40 -11.66
N ARG A 83 -31.58 24.15 -12.70
CA ARG A 83 -31.70 25.63 -12.71
C ARG A 83 -32.71 26.15 -11.69
N GLY A 84 -32.56 27.42 -11.25
CA GLY A 84 -33.68 28.24 -10.77
C GLY A 84 -33.37 29.38 -9.78
N ALA A 85 -33.00 30.55 -10.29
CA ALA A 85 -33.38 31.91 -9.86
C ALA A 85 -33.69 32.24 -8.37
N ALA A 86 -32.68 32.27 -7.50
CA ALA A 86 -32.71 33.06 -6.24
C ALA A 86 -31.34 33.73 -6.02
N GLY A 87 -31.16 34.91 -6.60
CA GLY A 87 -29.95 35.23 -7.38
C GLY A 87 -28.80 36.02 -6.76
N ALA A 88 -28.78 36.40 -5.48
CA ALA A 88 -27.64 37.17 -4.94
C ALA A 88 -27.01 36.57 -3.67
N PRO A 89 -27.75 36.40 -2.55
CA PRO A 89 -27.17 35.83 -1.33
C PRO A 89 -26.83 34.35 -1.48
N ILE A 90 -27.65 33.58 -2.19
CA ILE A 90 -27.38 32.16 -2.45
C ILE A 90 -26.20 32.00 -3.41
N ILE A 91 -26.07 32.85 -4.43
CA ILE A 91 -24.91 32.84 -5.34
C ILE A 91 -23.63 33.19 -4.56
N PHE A 92 -23.69 34.21 -3.68
CA PHE A 92 -22.56 34.60 -2.84
C PHE A 92 -22.14 33.47 -1.88
N VAL A 93 -23.06 32.84 -1.16
CA VAL A 93 -22.77 31.69 -0.28
C VAL A 93 -22.23 30.52 -1.09
N LYS A 94 -22.83 30.25 -2.26
CA LYS A 94 -22.39 29.18 -3.16
C LYS A 94 -20.97 29.41 -3.70
N GLN A 95 -20.60 30.64 -4.03
CA GLN A 95 -19.28 30.98 -4.55
C GLN A 95 -18.22 31.16 -3.46
N ARG A 96 -18.56 31.74 -2.32
CA ARG A 96 -17.60 32.16 -1.29
C ARG A 96 -17.33 31.09 -0.24
N ILE A 97 -18.31 30.21 0.01
CA ILE A 97 -18.24 29.18 1.06
C ILE A 97 -18.35 27.79 0.43
N LEU A 98 -19.40 27.54 -0.38
CA LEU A 98 -19.65 26.20 -0.89
C LEU A 98 -18.57 25.75 -1.89
N MET A 99 -18.18 26.59 -2.86
CA MET A 99 -17.12 26.27 -3.83
C MET A 99 -15.75 25.96 -3.18
N PRO A 100 -15.21 26.78 -2.25
CA PRO A 100 -13.94 26.45 -1.60
C PRO A 100 -14.06 25.25 -0.66
N LEU A 101 -15.19 25.04 0.03
CA LEU A 101 -15.38 23.84 0.84
C LEU A 101 -15.53 22.58 -0.03
N LEU A 102 -16.25 22.66 -1.15
CA LEU A 102 -16.35 21.57 -2.12
C LEU A 102 -14.99 21.27 -2.73
N ARG A 103 -14.22 22.30 -3.08
CA ARG A 103 -12.86 22.15 -3.59
C ARG A 103 -11.94 21.50 -2.55
N TRP A 104 -11.97 21.99 -1.32
CA TRP A 104 -11.20 21.42 -0.22
C TRP A 104 -11.61 19.98 0.07
N PHE A 105 -12.92 19.70 0.13
CA PHE A 105 -13.44 18.36 0.33
C PHE A 105 -13.05 17.46 -0.83
N TYR A 106 -13.15 17.93 -2.08
CA TYR A 106 -12.74 17.16 -3.25
C TYR A 106 -11.23 16.88 -3.25
N GLU A 107 -10.39 17.88 -3.00
CA GLU A 107 -8.94 17.73 -2.90
C GLU A 107 -8.55 16.79 -1.76
N PHE A 108 -9.13 16.97 -0.57
CA PHE A 108 -8.89 16.11 0.59
C PHE A 108 -9.32 14.66 0.33
N ASN A 109 -10.52 14.45 -0.19
CA ASN A 109 -11.02 13.11 -0.48
C ASN A 109 -10.17 12.45 -1.56
N ARG A 110 -9.87 13.17 -2.64
CA ARG A 110 -9.03 12.69 -3.73
C ARG A 110 -7.66 12.22 -3.24
N ASP A 111 -6.97 13.02 -2.43
CA ASP A 111 -5.64 12.68 -1.90
C ASP A 111 -5.69 11.44 -1.00
N ASN A 112 -6.73 11.32 -0.16
CA ASN A 112 -6.91 10.14 0.69
C ASN A 112 -7.24 8.88 -0.13
N PHE A 113 -8.03 9.01 -1.19
CA PHE A 113 -8.36 7.89 -2.08
C PHE A 113 -7.17 7.45 -2.95
N GLU A 114 -6.37 8.38 -3.44
CA GLU A 114 -5.13 8.06 -4.16
C GLU A 114 -4.16 7.30 -3.23
N ARG A 115 -4.02 7.74 -1.97
CA ARG A 115 -3.24 7.02 -0.95
C ARG A 115 -3.80 5.62 -0.67
N GLN A 116 -5.11 5.51 -0.46
CA GLN A 116 -5.75 4.23 -0.16
C GLN A 116 -5.66 3.25 -1.32
N ARG A 117 -5.83 3.74 -2.57
CA ARG A 117 -5.63 2.94 -3.78
C ARG A 117 -4.20 2.41 -3.88
N ARG A 118 -3.20 3.25 -3.57
CA ARG A 118 -1.79 2.84 -3.56
C ARG A 118 -1.51 1.78 -2.49
N ILE A 119 -2.05 1.96 -1.28
CA ILE A 119 -1.93 0.97 -0.20
C ILE A 119 -2.58 -0.35 -0.60
N ASN A 120 -3.79 -0.33 -1.14
CA ASN A 120 -4.49 -1.55 -1.57
C ASN A 120 -3.70 -2.30 -2.65
N GLN A 121 -3.12 -1.60 -3.63
CA GLN A 121 -2.27 -2.20 -4.65
C GLN A 121 -1.03 -2.87 -4.08
N VAL A 122 -0.34 -2.20 -3.16
CA VAL A 122 0.84 -2.74 -2.48
C VAL A 122 0.47 -3.97 -1.65
N LEU A 123 -0.62 -3.92 -0.90
CA LEU A 123 -1.11 -5.04 -0.11
C LEU A 123 -1.46 -6.24 -0.99
N PHE A 124 -2.19 -6.01 -2.09
CA PHE A 124 -2.50 -7.08 -3.04
C PHE A 124 -1.25 -7.71 -3.66
N ALA A 125 -0.23 -6.92 -3.98
CA ALA A 125 1.04 -7.43 -4.46
C ALA A 125 1.76 -8.29 -3.41
N CYS A 126 1.83 -7.82 -2.17
CA CYS A 126 2.43 -8.58 -1.07
C CYS A 126 1.69 -9.89 -0.82
N VAL A 127 0.34 -9.86 -0.79
CA VAL A 127 -0.48 -11.06 -0.58
C VAL A 127 -0.30 -12.04 -1.74
N GLN A 128 -0.26 -11.56 -2.98
CA GLN A 128 -0.03 -12.41 -4.15
C GLN A 128 1.36 -13.07 -4.12
N GLU A 129 2.41 -12.32 -3.79
CA GLU A 129 3.76 -12.87 -3.69
C GLU A 129 3.86 -13.93 -2.59
N LEU A 130 3.25 -13.66 -1.42
CA LEU A 130 3.16 -14.64 -0.34
C LEU A 130 2.38 -15.89 -0.76
N ALA A 131 1.30 -15.75 -1.53
CA ALA A 131 0.53 -16.88 -2.03
C ALA A 131 1.34 -17.72 -3.04
N ILE A 132 2.10 -17.08 -3.92
CA ILE A 132 3.02 -17.76 -4.85
C ILE A 132 4.07 -18.54 -4.07
N GLU A 133 4.76 -17.90 -3.13
CA GLU A 133 5.85 -18.51 -2.38
C GLU A 133 5.36 -19.65 -1.49
N THR A 134 4.22 -19.45 -0.81
CA THR A 134 3.58 -20.50 -0.02
C THR A 134 3.17 -21.70 -0.88
N THR A 135 2.67 -21.47 -2.10
CA THR A 135 2.28 -22.55 -3.01
C THR A 135 3.49 -23.31 -3.53
N ARG A 136 4.58 -22.59 -3.83
CA ARG A 136 5.86 -23.17 -4.23
C ARG A 136 6.46 -24.05 -3.13
N LEU A 137 6.56 -23.53 -1.91
CA LEU A 137 7.05 -24.27 -0.75
C LEU A 137 6.20 -25.52 -0.48
N ARG A 138 4.86 -25.42 -0.55
CA ARG A 138 3.96 -26.58 -0.43
C ARG A 138 4.14 -27.61 -1.54
N ARG A 139 4.54 -27.20 -2.74
CA ARG A 139 4.84 -28.12 -3.84
C ARG A 139 6.17 -28.82 -3.60
N GLU A 140 7.21 -28.08 -3.25
CA GLU A 140 8.54 -28.62 -2.94
C GLU A 140 8.48 -29.62 -1.77
N LEU A 141 7.74 -29.29 -0.70
CA LEU A 141 7.50 -30.20 0.42
C LEU A 141 6.80 -31.49 0.00
N ARG A 142 5.79 -31.41 -0.87
CA ARG A 142 5.10 -32.60 -1.41
C ARG A 142 6.02 -33.46 -2.27
N GLU A 143 6.87 -32.83 -3.09
CA GLU A 143 7.85 -33.53 -3.92
C GLU A 143 8.93 -34.22 -3.08
N LEU A 144 9.34 -33.61 -1.96
CA LEU A 144 10.28 -34.22 -1.00
C LEU A 144 9.63 -35.33 -0.17
N SER A 145 8.40 -35.11 0.33
CA SER A 145 7.69 -36.11 1.14
C SER A 145 7.23 -37.32 0.34
N GLY A 146 6.94 -37.15 -0.95
CA GLY A 146 6.56 -38.25 -1.85
C GLY A 146 7.75 -39.06 -2.39
N ARG A 147 8.99 -38.68 -2.08
CA ARG A 147 10.23 -39.40 -2.42
C ARG A 147 10.76 -40.28 -1.28
N GLN A 148 10.12 -40.28 -0.12
CA GLN A 148 10.35 -41.24 0.97
C GLN A 148 9.35 -42.38 0.87
#